data_AF-A0A853FG80-F1
#
_entry.id   AF-A0A853FG80-F1
#
_cell.length_a   1.000
_cell.length_b   1.000
_cell.length_c   1.000
_cell.angle_alpha   90.00
_cell.angle_beta   90.00
_cell.angle_gamma   90.00
#
_symmetry.space_group_name_H-M   'P 1'
#
loop_
_entity.id
_entity.type
_entity.pdbx_description
1 polymer ?
#
loop_
_entity_poly.entity_id
_entity_poly.type
_entity_poly.pdbx_seq_one_letter_code
_entity_poly.pdbx_strand_id
1 'polypeptide(L)' 'MYDFGIRHALSGYRVAYRPEQQNYCPGCGGSHWVVGRLTAECAFCATALPLVAGGASGNGLIRQAGVALAA' A
#
# COMPACT_ATOMS: atom_id res chain seq x y z
N MET A 1 3.81 8.97 14.60
CA MET A 1 2.69 9.61 13.87
C MET A 1 2.63 9.05 12.43
N TYR A 2 2.40 7.74 12.29
CA TYR A 2 1.93 6.99 11.09
C TYR A 2 1.70 5.56 11.58
N ASP A 3 0.69 5.40 12.43
CA ASP A 3 0.48 4.17 13.20
C ASP A 3 -0.09 3.01 12.33
N PHE A 4 -0.70 3.32 11.19
CA PHE A 4 -1.21 2.34 10.23
C PHE A 4 -0.12 1.52 9.52
N GLY A 5 1.11 2.07 9.38
CA GLY A 5 2.19 1.40 8.67
C GLY A 5 2.78 0.21 9.43
N ILE A 6 2.86 0.29 10.77
CA ILE A 6 3.56 -0.70 11.58
C ILE A 6 2.71 -1.97 11.76
N ARG A 7 1.42 -1.82 12.06
CA ARG A 7 0.52 -2.95 12.36
C ARG A 7 0.33 -3.86 11.14
N HIS A 8 0.17 -3.27 9.95
CA HIS A 8 0.05 -3.99 8.69
C HIS A 8 1.39 -4.51 8.16
N ALA A 9 2.51 -3.82 8.45
CA ALA A 9 3.84 -4.34 8.11
C ALA A 9 4.16 -5.63 8.86
N LEU A 10 3.64 -5.81 10.08
CA LEU A 10 3.89 -6.99 10.91
C LEU A 10 3.02 -8.21 10.53
N SER A 11 1.86 -8.03 9.88
CA SER A 11 0.96 -9.14 9.54
C SER A 11 1.28 -9.83 8.22
N GLY A 12 2.31 -9.39 7.49
CA GLY A 12 2.65 -9.86 6.15
C GLY A 12 1.64 -9.45 5.06
N TYR A 13 0.44 -8.99 5.43
CA TYR A 13 -0.57 -8.48 4.52
C TYR A 13 -0.35 -7.00 4.24
N ARG A 14 0.29 -6.71 3.10
CA ARG A 14 0.46 -5.34 2.60
C ARG A 14 -0.82 -4.91 1.87
N VAL A 15 -1.62 -4.07 2.53
CA VAL A 15 -2.78 -3.41 1.91
C VAL A 15 -2.26 -2.54 0.76
N ALA A 16 -2.71 -2.81 -0.46
CA ALA A 16 -2.34 -2.08 -1.66
C ALA A 16 -3.60 -1.70 -2.45
N TYR A 17 -3.57 -0.54 -3.07
CA TYR A 17 -4.65 -0.08 -3.93
C TYR A 17 -4.63 -0.82 -5.27
N ARG A 18 -5.79 -1.34 -5.69
CA ARG A 18 -5.97 -2.10 -6.93
C ARG A 18 -6.90 -1.34 -7.88
N PRO A 19 -6.42 -0.77 -9.01
CA PRO A 19 -7.23 0.12 -9.86
C PRO A 19 -8.53 -0.49 -10.37
N GLU A 20 -8.55 -1.81 -10.59
CA GLU A 20 -9.69 -2.54 -11.15
C GLU A 20 -10.60 -3.16 -10.08
N GLN A 21 -10.43 -2.78 -8.80
CA GLN A 21 -11.24 -3.30 -7.70
C GLN A 21 -11.83 -2.16 -6.88
N GLN A 22 -12.93 -2.46 -6.19
CA GLN A 22 -13.45 -1.59 -5.15
C GLN A 22 -12.45 -1.57 -3.98
N ASN A 23 -11.83 -0.42 -3.72
CA ASN A 23 -10.90 -0.24 -2.60
C ASN A 23 -11.57 0.58 -1.50
N TYR A 24 -11.64 0.01 -0.29
CA TYR A 24 -12.04 0.73 0.91
C TYR A 24 -10.81 1.14 1.72
N CYS A 25 -10.83 2.36 2.24
CA CYS A 25 -9.74 2.90 3.04
C CYS A 25 -9.67 2.16 4.38
N PRO A 26 -8.52 1.57 4.75
CA PRO A 26 -8.38 0.89 6.04
C PRO A 26 -8.42 1.86 7.23
N GLY A 27 -8.21 3.16 7.00
CA GLY A 27 -8.24 4.17 8.06
C GLY A 27 -9.64 4.67 8.41
N CYS A 28 -10.56 4.78 7.44
CA CYS A 28 -11.89 5.39 7.66
C CYS A 28 -13.05 4.68 6.95
N GLY A 29 -12.79 3.64 6.16
CA GLY A 29 -13.81 2.93 5.37
C GLY A 29 -14.27 3.66 4.10
N GLY A 30 -13.82 4.89 3.84
CA GLY A 30 -14.16 5.64 2.62
C GLY A 30 -13.61 4.99 1.35
N SER A 31 -14.27 5.23 0.21
CA SER A 31 -13.92 4.63 -1.09
C SER A 31 -13.42 5.64 -2.14
N HIS A 32 -13.27 6.91 -1.77
CA HIS A 32 -12.76 7.95 -2.67
C HIS A 32 -11.26 8.14 -2.49
N TRP A 33 -10.54 8.18 -3.62
CA TRP A 33 -9.10 8.17 -3.68
C TRP A 33 -8.57 9.20 -4.68
N VAL A 34 -7.51 9.89 -4.29
CA VAL A 34 -6.64 10.65 -5.18
C VAL A 34 -5.50 9.73 -5.62
N VAL A 35 -5.54 9.29 -6.88
CA VAL A 35 -4.60 8.28 -7.40
C VAL A 35 -3.40 8.98 -8.05
N GLY A 36 -2.22 8.80 -7.45
CA GLY A 36 -0.94 9.29 -7.96
C GLY A 36 -0.18 8.22 -8.77
N ARG A 37 1.12 8.45 -9.00
CA ARG A 37 1.96 7.53 -9.79
C ARG A 37 2.37 6.26 -9.01
N LEU A 38 2.54 6.38 -7.70
CA LEU A 38 3.05 5.29 -6.84
C LEU A 38 2.07 4.90 -5.73
N THR A 39 1.20 5.82 -5.35
CA THR A 39 0.26 5.69 -4.23
C THR A 39 -1.13 6.15 -4.61
N ALA A 40 -2.13 5.66 -3.89
CA ALA A 40 -3.47 6.23 -3.84
C ALA A 40 -3.70 6.78 -2.42
N GLU A 41 -4.11 8.04 -2.32
CA GLU A 41 -4.40 8.72 -1.05
C GLU A 41 -5.90 8.84 -0.83
N CYS A 42 -6.39 8.47 0.35
CA CYS A 42 -7.80 8.59 0.70
C CYS A 42 -8.21 10.05 0.84
N ALA A 43 -9.24 10.48 0.10
CA ALA A 43 -9.70 11.87 0.08
C ALA A 43 -10.35 12.34 1.40
N PHE A 44 -10.58 11.44 2.37
CA PHE A 44 -11.23 11.75 3.65
C PHE A 44 -10.25 11.88 4.81
N CYS A 45 -9.34 10.91 4.96
CA CYS A 45 -8.43 10.82 6.10
C CYS A 45 -6.94 10.83 5.72
N ALA A 46 -6.62 11.12 4.47
CA ALA A 46 -5.25 11.16 3.93
C ALA A 46 -4.43 9.86 4.10
N THR A 47 -5.09 8.72 4.33
CA THR A 47 -4.40 7.42 4.36
C THR A 47 -3.89 7.08 2.96
N ALA A 48 -2.58 6.89 2.82
CA ALA A 48 -1.93 6.54 1.55
C ALA A 48 -1.64 5.04 1.46
N LEU A 49 -2.09 4.42 0.37
CA LEU A 49 -1.77 3.03 0.02
C LEU A 49 -0.83 2.99 -1.20
N PRO A 50 0.13 2.05 -1.26
CA PRO A 50 0.89 1.81 -2.47
C PRO A 50 0.00 1.20 -3.56
N LEU A 51 0.25 1.52 -4.82
CA LEU A 51 -0.43 0.88 -5.96
C LEU A 51 0.10 -0.55 -6.13
N VAL A 52 -0.79 -1.51 -6.39
CA VAL A 52 -0.39 -2.92 -6.66
C VAL A 52 0.52 -3.03 -7.89
N ALA A 53 0.28 -2.18 -8.90
CA ALA A 53 1.11 -2.05 -10.10
C ALA A 53 2.30 -1.09 -9.91
N GLY A 54 2.45 -0.49 -8.72
CA GLY A 54 3.57 0.36 -8.33
C GLY A 54 4.82 -0.43 -7.90
N GLY A 55 4.78 -1.76 -7.96
CA GLY A 55 6.00 -2.57 -8.03
C GLY A 55 6.65 -2.32 -9.38
N ALA A 56 7.95 -1.99 -9.39
CA ALA A 56 8.70 -1.65 -10.59
C ALA A 56 8.39 -2.60 -11.76
N SER A 57 7.52 -2.17 -12.67
CA SER A 57 7.35 -2.81 -13.98
C SER A 57 8.48 -2.30 -14.85
N GLY A 58 9.68 -2.81 -14.60
CA GLY A 58 10.89 -2.50 -15.34
C GLY A 58 12.00 -3.45 -14.93
N ASN A 59 12.96 -3.73 -15.81
CA ASN A 59 14.11 -4.62 -15.57
C ASN A 59 15.05 -4.17 -14.41
N GLY A 60 14.68 -3.15 -13.64
CA GLY A 60 15.43 -2.71 -12.47
C GLY A 60 15.31 -3.70 -11.32
N LEU A 61 16.46 -4.15 -10.82
CA LEU A 61 16.57 -5.01 -9.65
C LEU A 61 16.17 -4.24 -8.39
N ILE A 62 14.87 -4.10 -8.12
CA ILE A 62 14.41 -3.63 -6.81
C ILE A 62 14.63 -4.75 -5.82
N ARG A 63 15.68 -4.61 -4.99
CA ARG A 63 15.96 -5.54 -3.90
C ARG A 63 14.81 -5.46 -2.90
N GLN A 64 13.89 -6.41 -2.96
CA GLN A 64 13.00 -6.68 -1.83
C GLN A 64 13.92 -7.15 -0.69
N ALA A 65 14.27 -6.26 0.24
CA ALA A 65 14.80 -6.66 1.52
C ALA A 65 13.67 -7.36 2.29
N GLY A 66 13.39 -8.61 1.90
CA GLY A 66 12.66 -9.54 2.73
C GLY A 66 13.53 -9.79 3.94
N VAL A 67 13.00 -9.49 5.13
CA VAL A 67 13.51 -10.07 6.37
C VAL A 67 13.44 -11.58 6.17
N ALA A 68 14.60 -12.20 5.97
CA ALA A 68 14.75 -13.63 6.05
C ALA A 68 14.42 -14.02 7.50
N LEU A 69 13.21 -14.53 7.70
CA LEU A 69 12.89 -15.30 8.90
C LEU A 69 13.67 -16.61 8.77
N ALA A 70 14.82 -16.63 9.45
CA ALA A 70 15.58 -17.83 9.70
C ALA A 70 14.93 -18.65 10.83
N ALA A 71 15.10 -19.97 10.70
CA ALA A 71 14.76 -21.09 11.59
C ALA A 71 13.32 -21.61 11.50
#